data_AF-A0A534KPL3-F1
#
_entry.id   AF-A0A534KPL3-F1
#
_cell.length_a   1.000
_cell.length_b   1.000
_cell.length_c   1.000
_cell.angle_alpha   90.00
_cell.angle_beta   90.00
_cell.angle_gamma   90.00
#
_symmetry.space_group_name_H-M   'P 1'
#
loop_
_entity.id
_entity.type
_entity.pdbx_description
1 polymer ?
#
loop_
_entity_poly.entity_id
_entity_poly.type
_entity_poly.pdbx_seq_one_letter_code
_entity_poly.pdbx_strand_id
1 'polypeptide(L)'
;MVSLLISALLLFVPAGAWALASTAVLTEYAERRARIDVRAMRPTRGRVAPYFAVTLTPIAFGVLLWYLLVGIENDFGPLSGVAERLVSSLAIGFAVTACITLAAQASIARARLGEMVGPAFPRVLPLIVVPTTGPVFALVLAFLLVGNITPIVNGSLSSRPEVVDAVAVAFLIFGASNLGYLGGALASNRVSNLLSPRGFGQALIRLVVGEVAVVVGLLYAFLQISAMSG
;
A
#
# COMPACT_ATOMS: atom_id res chain seq x y z
N MET A 1 -22.23 -11.48 -6.70
CA MET A 1 -21.89 -10.88 -5.39
C MET A 1 -20.47 -11.28 -5.11
N VAL A 2 -19.56 -10.29 -5.03
CA VAL A 2 -18.11 -10.55 -4.99
C VAL A 2 -17.83 -11.46 -3.81
N SER A 3 -17.01 -12.50 -4.03
CA SER A 3 -16.77 -13.52 -3.01
C SER A 3 -16.36 -12.88 -1.67
N LEU A 4 -16.78 -13.50 -0.57
CA LEU A 4 -16.50 -12.99 0.78
C LEU A 4 -15.00 -12.81 1.00
N LEU A 5 -14.18 -13.72 0.44
CA LEU A 5 -12.72 -13.66 0.51
C LEU A 5 -12.18 -12.41 -0.19
N ILE A 6 -12.57 -12.15 -1.44
CA ILE A 6 -12.11 -10.98 -2.20
C ILE A 6 -12.56 -9.69 -1.48
N SER A 7 -13.80 -9.65 -1.01
CA SER A 7 -14.32 -8.52 -0.24
C SER A 7 -13.50 -8.29 1.03
N ALA A 8 -13.14 -9.36 1.76
CA ALA A 8 -12.32 -9.24 2.96
C ALA A 8 -10.91 -8.75 2.68
N LEU A 9 -10.28 -9.24 1.61
CA LEU A 9 -8.93 -8.85 1.22
C LEU A 9 -8.86 -7.38 0.76
N LEU A 10 -9.88 -6.88 0.07
CA LEU A 10 -9.89 -5.51 -0.42
C LEU A 10 -10.35 -4.49 0.63
N LEU A 11 -11.26 -4.87 1.52
CA LEU A 11 -11.90 -3.94 2.45
C LEU A 11 -11.40 -4.12 3.89
N PHE A 12 -11.61 -5.31 4.45
CA PHE A 12 -11.41 -5.54 5.88
C PHE A 12 -9.93 -5.64 6.26
N VAL A 13 -9.10 -6.27 5.43
CA VAL A 13 -7.66 -6.41 5.70
C VAL A 13 -6.95 -5.04 5.71
N PRO A 14 -7.08 -4.17 4.69
CA PRO A 14 -6.51 -2.83 4.73
C PRO A 14 -7.06 -1.97 5.88
N ALA A 15 -8.37 -2.04 6.16
CA ALA A 15 -8.99 -1.30 7.26
C ALA A 15 -8.47 -1.77 8.63
N GLY A 16 -8.34 -3.08 8.83
CA GLY A 16 -7.80 -3.68 10.05
C GLY A 16 -6.32 -3.31 10.24
N ALA A 17 -5.50 -3.41 9.18
CA ALA A 17 -4.11 -2.99 9.20
C ALA A 17 -3.97 -1.50 9.55
N TRP A 18 -4.85 -0.64 8.99
CA TRP A 18 -4.87 0.78 9.29
C TRP A 18 -5.26 1.06 10.74
N ALA A 19 -6.28 0.36 11.26
CA ALA A 19 -6.70 0.50 12.65
C ALA A 19 -5.58 0.12 13.62
N LEU A 20 -4.88 -0.99 13.36
CA LEU A 20 -3.74 -1.44 14.15
C LEU A 20 -2.56 -0.46 14.09
N ALA A 21 -2.18 -0.03 12.88
CA ALA A 21 -1.13 0.95 12.65
C ALA A 21 -1.43 2.27 13.37
N SER A 22 -2.64 2.80 13.16
CA SER A 22 -3.11 4.05 13.76
C SER A 22 -3.12 3.98 15.28
N THR A 23 -3.62 2.89 15.84
CA THR A 23 -3.64 2.66 17.30
C THR A 23 -2.22 2.66 17.85
N ALA A 24 -1.28 1.95 17.20
CA ALA A 24 0.12 1.92 17.63
C ALA A 24 0.80 3.30 17.59
N VAL A 25 0.49 4.14 16.59
CA VAL A 25 1.00 5.53 16.54
C VAL A 25 0.39 6.38 17.64
N LEU A 26 -0.93 6.28 17.85
CA LEU A 26 -1.67 7.09 18.82
C LEU A 26 -1.31 6.75 20.26
N THR A 27 -1.14 5.46 20.60
CA THR A 27 -0.71 5.03 21.94
C THR A 27 0.67 5.58 22.25
N GLU A 28 1.63 5.42 21.34
CA GLU A 28 2.98 5.94 21.54
C GLU A 28 3.01 7.48 21.63
N TYR A 29 2.19 8.16 20.82
CA TYR A 29 2.01 9.60 20.93
C TYR A 29 1.45 10.02 22.30
N ALA A 30 0.42 9.33 22.79
CA ALA A 30 -0.18 9.60 24.09
C ALA A 30 0.82 9.39 25.24
N GLU A 31 1.59 8.31 25.21
CA GLU A 31 2.62 8.03 26.21
C GLU A 31 3.76 9.06 26.20
N ARG A 32 4.22 9.50 25.01
CA ARG A 32 5.24 10.55 24.91
C ARG A 32 4.71 11.89 25.42
N ARG A 33 3.44 12.19 25.15
CA ARG A 33 2.79 13.40 25.65
C ARG A 33 2.65 13.40 27.17
N ALA A 34 2.33 12.26 27.78
CA ALA A 34 2.25 12.14 29.24
C ALA A 34 3.59 12.36 29.96
N ARG A 35 4.72 12.16 29.27
CA ARG A 35 6.09 12.32 29.80
C ARG A 35 6.69 13.72 29.63
N ILE A 36 6.09 14.59 28.83
CA ILE A 36 6.60 15.93 28.54
C ILE A 36 5.74 16.97 29.29
N ASP A 37 6.40 17.85 30.06
CA ASP A 37 5.73 18.91 30.81
C ASP A 37 4.89 19.80 29.89
N VAL A 38 3.58 19.88 30.18
CA VAL A 38 2.52 20.35 29.26
C VAL A 38 2.71 21.79 28.81
N ARG A 39 3.49 22.59 29.54
CA ARG A 39 3.78 24.00 29.24
C ARG A 39 4.70 24.21 28.03
N ALA A 40 5.48 23.21 27.61
CA ALA A 40 6.39 23.32 26.46
C ALA A 40 5.74 22.96 25.11
N MET A 41 4.57 22.32 25.10
CA MET A 41 3.87 21.99 23.86
C MET A 41 2.97 23.15 23.41
N ARG A 42 3.42 23.91 22.40
CA ARG A 42 2.48 24.68 21.57
C ARG A 42 1.39 23.75 21.04
N PRO A 43 0.13 24.20 20.90
CA PRO A 43 -0.98 23.35 20.50
C PRO A 43 -0.79 22.87 19.05
N THR A 44 -0.18 21.70 18.87
CA THR A 44 0.21 21.11 17.58
C THR A 44 -0.75 20.00 17.14
N ARG A 45 -2.03 20.10 17.50
CA ARG A 45 -3.06 19.12 17.06
C ARG A 45 -3.19 19.02 15.53
N GLY A 46 -2.82 20.07 14.79
CA GLY A 46 -2.97 20.10 13.32
C GLY A 46 -1.95 19.30 12.50
N ARG A 47 -0.89 18.74 13.10
CA ARG A 47 0.24 18.14 12.33
C ARG A 47 0.22 16.61 12.21
N VAL A 48 -0.67 15.92 12.91
CA VAL A 48 -0.84 14.46 12.79
C VAL A 48 -1.95 14.10 11.78
N ALA A 49 -2.89 15.02 11.51
CA ALA A 49 -3.96 14.80 10.54
C ALA A 49 -3.47 14.42 9.12
N PRO A 50 -2.37 15.01 8.59
CA PRO A 50 -1.85 14.60 7.28
C PRO A 50 -1.37 13.14 7.23
N TYR A 51 -0.88 12.59 8.35
CA TYR A 51 -0.53 11.17 8.41
C TYR A 51 -1.76 10.28 8.23
N PHE A 52 -2.88 10.61 8.91
CA PHE A 52 -4.12 9.85 8.76
C PHE A 52 -4.70 9.97 7.35
N ALA A 53 -4.66 11.17 6.76
CA ALA A 53 -5.10 11.36 5.38
C ALA A 53 -4.28 10.49 4.40
N VAL A 54 -2.96 10.48 4.52
CA VAL A 54 -2.07 9.68 3.66
C VAL A 54 -2.27 8.17 3.86
N THR A 55 -2.44 7.72 5.11
CA THR A 55 -2.61 6.29 5.43
C THR A 55 -3.99 5.74 5.11
N LEU A 56 -4.99 6.58 4.82
CA LEU A 56 -6.29 6.13 4.32
C LEU A 56 -6.25 5.69 2.84
N THR A 57 -5.19 6.06 2.10
CA THR A 57 -5.05 5.75 0.66
C THR A 57 -5.29 4.28 0.30
N PRO A 58 -4.70 3.28 0.99
CA PRO A 58 -4.92 1.87 0.65
C PRO A 58 -6.37 1.43 0.87
N ILE A 59 -7.08 2.02 1.85
CA ILE A 59 -8.49 1.72 2.09
C ILE A 59 -9.34 2.28 0.95
N ALA A 60 -9.11 3.55 0.57
CA ALA A 60 -9.84 4.18 -0.52
C ALA A 60 -9.67 3.40 -1.84
N PHE A 61 -8.44 2.95 -2.14
CA PHE A 61 -8.18 2.11 -3.31
C PHE A 61 -8.81 0.73 -3.21
N GLY A 62 -8.82 0.10 -2.04
CA GLY A 62 -9.52 -1.16 -1.83
C GLY A 62 -11.03 -1.06 -2.08
N VAL A 63 -11.65 0.02 -1.61
CA VAL A 63 -13.06 0.34 -1.89
C VAL A 63 -13.30 0.54 -3.38
N LEU A 64 -12.43 1.30 -4.07
CA LEU A 64 -12.53 1.54 -5.51
C LEU A 64 -12.45 0.22 -6.30
N LEU A 65 -11.49 -0.65 -5.98
CA LEU A 65 -11.34 -1.96 -6.61
C LEU A 65 -12.55 -2.85 -6.35
N TRP A 66 -13.06 -2.85 -5.13
CA TRP A 66 -14.26 -3.62 -4.79
C TRP A 66 -15.48 -3.17 -5.59
N TYR A 67 -15.73 -1.86 -5.71
CA TYR A 67 -16.82 -1.33 -6.53
C TYR A 67 -16.69 -1.71 -7.99
N LEU A 68 -15.47 -1.68 -8.52
CA LEU A 68 -15.20 -2.05 -9.89
C LEU A 68 -15.53 -3.54 -10.14
N LEU A 69 -15.14 -4.43 -9.22
CA LEU A 69 -15.45 -5.86 -9.32
C LEU A 69 -16.95 -6.15 -9.19
N VAL A 70 -17.64 -5.43 -8.30
CA VAL A 70 -19.12 -5.50 -8.19
C VAL A 70 -19.77 -5.09 -9.52
N GLY A 71 -19.25 -4.06 -10.18
CA GLY A 71 -19.72 -3.66 -11.51
C GLY A 71 -19.62 -4.79 -12.54
N ILE A 72 -18.45 -5.42 -12.63
CA ILE A 72 -18.23 -6.55 -13.55
C ILE A 72 -19.18 -7.70 -13.25
N GLU A 73 -19.37 -8.06 -11.98
CA GLU A 73 -20.29 -9.16 -11.64
C GLU A 73 -21.76 -8.85 -11.88
N ASN A 74 -22.16 -7.58 -11.76
CA ASN A 74 -23.52 -7.18 -12.08
C ASN A 74 -23.80 -7.29 -13.58
N ASP A 75 -22.80 -7.03 -14.42
CA ASP A 75 -22.94 -7.07 -15.88
C ASP A 75 -22.82 -8.49 -16.46
N PHE A 76 -21.94 -9.33 -15.89
CA PHE A 76 -21.58 -10.64 -16.46
C PHE A 76 -21.90 -11.85 -15.56
N GLY A 77 -22.44 -11.61 -14.36
CA GLY A 77 -22.66 -12.64 -13.35
C GLY A 77 -21.42 -12.91 -12.49
N PRO A 78 -21.51 -13.83 -11.51
CA PRO A 78 -20.42 -14.12 -10.57
C PRO A 78 -19.13 -14.53 -11.28
N LEU A 79 -17.99 -14.01 -10.81
CA LEU A 79 -16.69 -14.44 -11.30
C LEU A 79 -16.49 -15.92 -11.00
N SER A 80 -15.95 -16.67 -11.96
CA SER A 80 -15.63 -18.09 -11.79
C SER A 80 -14.40 -18.48 -12.59
N GLY A 81 -13.79 -19.62 -12.24
CA GLY A 81 -12.67 -20.21 -12.97
C GLY A 81 -11.46 -19.28 -13.05
N VAL A 82 -11.00 -19.00 -14.28
CA VAL A 82 -9.81 -18.18 -14.54
C VAL A 82 -9.96 -16.76 -13.99
N ALA A 83 -11.12 -16.12 -14.19
CA ALA A 83 -11.34 -14.75 -13.76
C ALA A 83 -11.31 -14.62 -12.23
N GLU A 84 -11.97 -15.56 -11.53
CA GLU A 84 -11.95 -15.60 -10.05
C GLU A 84 -10.54 -15.81 -9.51
N ARG A 85 -9.75 -16.70 -10.12
CA ARG A 85 -8.37 -16.96 -9.71
C ARG A 85 -7.49 -15.71 -9.85
N LEU A 86 -7.57 -15.03 -10.99
CA LEU A 86 -6.80 -13.80 -11.25
C LEU A 86 -7.19 -12.68 -10.28
N VAL A 87 -8.49 -12.47 -10.08
CA VAL A 87 -8.99 -11.44 -9.15
C VAL A 87 -8.63 -11.77 -7.70
N SER A 88 -8.64 -13.04 -7.32
CA SER A 88 -8.20 -13.47 -5.98
C SER A 88 -6.72 -13.20 -5.77
N SER A 89 -5.86 -13.52 -6.73
CA SER A 89 -4.43 -13.23 -6.67
C SER A 89 -4.15 -11.72 -6.62
N LEU A 90 -4.88 -10.92 -7.40
CA LEU A 90 -4.85 -9.46 -7.31
C LEU A 90 -5.22 -9.00 -5.89
N ALA A 91 -6.33 -9.48 -5.35
CA ALA A 91 -6.82 -9.07 -4.03
C ALA A 91 -5.83 -9.43 -2.91
N ILE A 92 -5.20 -10.60 -2.99
CA ILE A 92 -4.14 -11.01 -2.06
C ILE A 92 -2.93 -10.07 -2.20
N GLY A 93 -2.45 -9.86 -3.43
CA GLY A 93 -1.31 -8.98 -3.70
C GLY A 93 -1.56 -7.56 -3.17
N PHE A 94 -2.74 -7.00 -3.43
CA PHE A 94 -3.17 -5.70 -2.93
C PHE A 94 -3.22 -5.65 -1.40
N ALA A 95 -3.83 -6.64 -0.76
CA ALA A 95 -3.93 -6.71 0.70
C ALA A 95 -2.54 -6.75 1.36
N VAL A 96 -1.63 -7.55 0.82
CA VAL A 96 -0.23 -7.63 1.27
C VAL A 96 0.47 -6.28 1.09
N THR A 97 0.35 -5.66 -0.09
CA THR A 97 0.90 -4.32 -0.35
C THR A 97 0.37 -3.28 0.66
N ALA A 98 -0.95 -3.24 0.88
CA ALA A 98 -1.58 -2.33 1.82
C ALA A 98 -1.05 -2.51 3.24
N CYS A 99 -0.99 -3.74 3.74
CA CYS A 99 -0.47 -4.06 5.06
C CYS A 99 0.99 -3.62 5.23
N ILE A 100 1.84 -3.91 4.25
CA ILE A 100 3.27 -3.56 4.34
C ILE A 100 3.47 -2.05 4.26
N THR A 101 2.75 -1.36 3.37
CA THR A 101 2.78 0.11 3.28
C THR A 101 2.38 0.75 4.60
N LEU A 102 1.27 0.30 5.20
CA LEU A 102 0.81 0.82 6.49
C LEU A 102 1.80 0.53 7.61
N ALA A 103 2.42 -0.65 7.64
CA ALA A 103 3.47 -0.99 8.60
C ALA A 103 4.70 -0.08 8.44
N ALA A 104 5.16 0.15 7.21
CA ALA A 104 6.27 1.05 6.92
C ALA A 104 5.95 2.48 7.37
N GLN A 105 4.78 3.00 7.01
CA GLN A 105 4.32 4.33 7.43
C GLN A 105 4.20 4.47 8.94
N ALA A 106 3.62 3.49 9.62
CA ALA A 106 3.54 3.47 11.07
C ALA A 106 4.93 3.45 11.72
N SER A 107 5.87 2.65 11.18
CA SER A 107 7.24 2.59 11.70
C SER A 107 7.94 3.96 11.60
N ILE A 108 7.77 4.68 10.49
CA ILE A 108 8.33 6.02 10.28
C ILE A 108 7.67 7.01 11.24
N ALA A 109 6.33 7.01 11.31
CA ALA A 109 5.58 7.91 12.17
C ALA A 109 6.00 7.74 13.63
N ARG A 110 6.09 6.51 14.13
CA ARG A 110 6.51 6.17 15.50
C ARG A 110 7.93 6.65 15.80
N ALA A 111 8.88 6.35 14.91
CA ALA A 111 10.27 6.79 15.05
C ALA A 111 10.40 8.32 15.06
N ARG A 112 9.50 9.04 14.36
CA ARG A 112 9.58 10.48 14.10
C ARG A 112 8.50 11.30 14.78
N LEU A 113 7.79 10.77 15.79
CA LEU A 113 6.69 11.47 16.47
C LEU A 113 7.05 12.89 16.94
N GLY A 114 8.26 13.07 17.51
CA GLY A 114 8.73 14.39 17.95
C GLY A 114 8.96 15.36 16.80
N GLU A 115 9.42 14.85 15.65
CA GLU A 115 9.66 15.63 14.44
C GLU A 115 8.35 15.96 13.70
N MET A 116 7.34 15.10 13.79
CA MET A 116 6.02 15.30 13.18
C MET A 116 5.26 16.48 13.80
N VAL A 117 5.43 16.75 15.09
CA VAL A 117 4.83 17.93 15.73
C VAL A 117 5.73 19.17 15.67
N GLY A 118 7.00 18.99 15.28
CA GLY A 118 8.03 20.01 15.26
C GLY A 118 8.24 20.72 13.91
N PRO A 119 9.25 21.58 13.80
CA PRO A 119 9.61 22.28 12.55
C PRO A 119 10.14 21.34 11.45
N ALA A 120 10.53 20.12 11.80
CA ALA A 120 10.97 19.09 10.85
C ALA A 120 9.82 18.40 10.10
N PHE A 121 8.54 18.67 10.46
CA PHE A 121 7.36 18.04 9.85
C PHE A 121 7.37 17.99 8.31
N PRO A 122 7.70 19.07 7.58
CA PRO A 122 7.73 19.05 6.11
C PRO A 122 8.72 18.05 5.52
N ARG A 123 9.70 17.58 6.30
CA ARG A 123 10.68 16.56 5.89
C ARG A 123 10.28 15.15 6.31
N VAL A 124 9.50 15.01 7.36
CA VAL A 124 8.93 13.71 7.76
C VAL A 124 7.82 13.30 6.80
N LEU A 125 6.99 14.24 6.34
CA LEU A 125 5.84 13.94 5.48
C LEU A 125 6.23 13.19 4.19
N PRO A 126 7.25 13.61 3.41
CA PRO A 126 7.73 12.84 2.26
C PRO A 126 8.10 11.39 2.60
N LEU A 127 8.73 11.15 3.76
CA LEU A 127 9.10 9.79 4.18
C LEU A 127 7.87 8.92 4.44
N ILE A 128 6.77 9.51 4.93
CA ILE A 128 5.49 8.82 5.13
C ILE A 128 4.77 8.62 3.78
N VAL A 129 4.92 9.55 2.84
CA VAL A 129 4.25 9.51 1.54
C VAL A 129 4.89 8.49 0.60
N VAL A 130 6.22 8.34 0.56
CA VAL A 130 6.88 7.42 -0.38
C VAL A 130 6.28 6.00 -0.38
N PRO A 131 6.04 5.32 0.75
CA PRO A 131 5.41 3.99 0.74
C PRO A 131 4.02 3.91 0.10
N THR A 132 3.32 5.04 -0.12
CA THR A 132 2.02 5.06 -0.83
C THR A 132 2.14 4.76 -2.32
N THR A 133 3.32 4.86 -2.91
CA THR A 133 3.51 4.48 -4.32
C THR A 133 3.24 2.99 -4.54
N GLY A 134 3.45 2.13 -3.54
CA GLY A 134 3.07 0.70 -3.57
C GLY A 134 1.58 0.48 -3.90
N PRO A 135 0.63 0.96 -3.07
CA PRO A 135 -0.81 0.87 -3.35
C PRO A 135 -1.23 1.54 -4.67
N VAL A 136 -0.57 2.63 -5.07
CA VAL A 136 -0.82 3.26 -6.39
C VAL A 136 -0.43 2.31 -7.52
N PHE A 137 0.75 1.69 -7.45
CA PHE A 137 1.19 0.71 -8.43
C PHE A 137 0.31 -0.54 -8.44
N ALA A 138 -0.15 -0.99 -7.27
CA ALA A 138 -1.12 -2.08 -7.17
C ALA A 138 -2.42 -1.74 -7.90
N LEU A 139 -2.90 -0.50 -7.75
CA LEU A 139 -4.09 0.00 -8.44
C LEU A 139 -3.89 0.05 -9.96
N VAL A 140 -2.72 0.49 -10.43
CA VAL A 140 -2.38 0.47 -11.86
C VAL A 140 -2.41 -0.96 -12.42
N LEU A 141 -1.77 -1.92 -11.75
CA LEU A 141 -1.79 -3.33 -12.15
C LEU A 141 -3.21 -3.90 -12.13
N ALA A 142 -4.04 -3.49 -11.17
CA ALA A 142 -5.43 -3.89 -11.09
C ALA A 142 -6.23 -3.41 -12.31
N PHE A 143 -6.09 -2.14 -12.70
CA PHE A 143 -6.76 -1.60 -13.89
C PHE A 143 -6.33 -2.32 -15.17
N LEU A 144 -5.03 -2.63 -15.31
CA LEU A 144 -4.53 -3.42 -16.45
C LEU A 144 -5.14 -4.82 -16.48
N LEU A 145 -5.23 -5.49 -15.33
CA LEU A 145 -5.86 -6.81 -15.24
C LEU A 145 -7.34 -6.74 -15.59
N VAL A 146 -8.07 -5.77 -15.03
CA VAL A 146 -9.51 -5.58 -15.26
C VAL A 146 -9.84 -5.43 -16.75
N GLY A 147 -8.98 -4.73 -17.50
CA GLY A 147 -9.11 -4.62 -18.96
C GLY A 147 -9.12 -5.98 -19.68
N ASN A 148 -8.51 -7.01 -19.06
CA ASN A 148 -8.49 -8.38 -19.56
C ASN A 148 -9.57 -9.28 -18.93
N ILE A 149 -10.06 -8.95 -17.72
CA ILE A 149 -11.13 -9.72 -17.07
C ILE A 149 -12.43 -9.65 -17.88
N THR A 150 -12.81 -8.48 -18.37
CA THR A 150 -14.07 -8.30 -19.12
C THR A 150 -14.11 -9.17 -20.40
N PRO A 151 -13.05 -9.19 -21.24
CA PRO A 151 -12.93 -10.16 -22.34
C PRO A 151 -12.92 -11.64 -21.94
N ILE A 152 -12.42 -11.99 -20.75
CA ILE A 152 -12.43 -13.39 -20.28
C ILE A 152 -13.85 -13.81 -19.92
N VAL A 153 -14.56 -12.99 -19.13
CA VAL A 153 -15.92 -13.35 -18.66
C VAL A 153 -16.96 -13.34 -19.78
N ASN A 154 -16.77 -12.52 -20.82
CA ASN A 154 -17.66 -12.53 -21.99
C ASN A 154 -17.29 -13.63 -23.02
N GLY A 155 -16.23 -14.41 -22.78
CA GLY A 155 -15.77 -15.50 -23.64
C GLY A 155 -15.01 -15.09 -24.90
N SER A 156 -14.71 -13.78 -25.08
CA SER A 156 -13.95 -13.30 -26.24
C SER A 156 -12.45 -13.53 -26.13
N LEU A 157 -11.94 -13.74 -24.92
CA LEU A 157 -10.54 -14.06 -24.65
C LEU A 157 -10.43 -15.40 -23.92
N SER A 158 -9.79 -16.38 -24.58
CA SER A 158 -9.44 -17.67 -23.96
C SER A 158 -7.98 -17.67 -23.52
N SER A 159 -7.74 -17.53 -22.23
CA SER A 159 -6.39 -17.51 -21.67
C SER A 159 -5.82 -18.91 -21.48
N ARG A 160 -4.54 -19.10 -21.83
CA ARG A 160 -3.81 -20.34 -21.53
C ARG A 160 -3.55 -20.45 -20.02
N PRO A 161 -3.68 -21.64 -19.40
CA PRO A 161 -3.47 -21.81 -17.96
C PRO A 161 -2.10 -21.31 -17.47
N GLU A 162 -1.04 -21.54 -18.27
CA GLU A 162 0.32 -21.10 -17.93
C GLU A 162 0.45 -19.57 -17.78
N VAL A 163 -0.26 -18.82 -18.64
CA VAL A 163 -0.26 -17.34 -18.61
C VAL A 163 -1.02 -16.84 -17.40
N VAL A 164 -2.17 -17.46 -17.10
CA VAL A 164 -2.98 -17.16 -15.91
C VAL A 164 -2.18 -17.37 -14.63
N ASP A 165 -1.43 -18.47 -14.56
CA ASP A 165 -0.59 -18.81 -13.42
C ASP A 165 0.57 -17.83 -13.25
N ALA A 166 1.21 -17.44 -14.36
CA ALA A 166 2.28 -16.44 -14.35
C ALA A 166 1.77 -15.07 -13.86
N VAL A 167 0.61 -14.62 -14.33
CA VAL A 167 -0.03 -13.36 -13.87
C VAL A 167 -0.41 -13.44 -12.39
N ALA A 168 -1.02 -14.55 -11.96
CA ALA A 168 -1.38 -14.77 -10.56
C ALA A 168 -0.14 -14.70 -9.64
N VAL A 169 0.95 -15.37 -10.02
CA VAL A 169 2.22 -15.34 -9.29
C VAL A 169 2.85 -13.94 -9.31
N ALA A 170 2.77 -13.23 -10.43
CA ALA A 170 3.25 -11.86 -10.54
C ALA A 170 2.62 -10.92 -9.51
N PHE A 171 1.31 -11.02 -9.23
CA PHE A 171 0.66 -10.23 -8.19
C PHE A 171 1.21 -10.52 -6.79
N LEU A 172 1.50 -11.79 -6.50
CA LEU A 172 2.08 -12.18 -5.22
C LEU A 172 3.52 -11.68 -5.08
N ILE A 173 4.33 -11.79 -6.14
CA ILE A 173 5.69 -11.25 -6.18
C ILE A 173 5.67 -9.74 -5.99
N PHE A 174 4.79 -9.03 -6.69
CA PHE A 174 4.61 -7.60 -6.51
C PHE A 174 4.21 -7.26 -5.06
N GLY A 175 3.24 -7.96 -4.49
CA GLY A 175 2.85 -7.82 -3.09
C GLY A 175 4.04 -7.98 -2.14
N ALA A 176 4.80 -9.07 -2.27
CA ALA A 176 5.97 -9.35 -1.45
C ALA A 176 7.12 -8.34 -1.64
N SER A 177 7.29 -7.80 -2.85
CA SER A 177 8.34 -6.81 -3.14
C SER A 177 8.19 -5.52 -2.33
N ASN A 178 6.97 -5.23 -1.84
CA ASN A 178 6.70 -4.09 -0.94
C ASN A 178 7.41 -4.21 0.41
N LEU A 179 7.92 -5.40 0.80
CA LEU A 179 8.81 -5.54 1.97
C LEU A 179 10.04 -4.63 1.86
N GLY A 180 10.44 -4.25 0.64
CA GLY A 180 11.45 -3.24 0.39
C GLY A 180 11.14 -1.90 1.08
N TYR A 181 9.89 -1.42 1.08
CA TYR A 181 9.51 -0.20 1.79
C TYR A 181 9.69 -0.33 3.30
N LEU A 182 9.34 -1.49 3.88
CA LEU A 182 9.52 -1.72 5.32
C LEU A 182 11.00 -1.74 5.68
N GLY A 183 11.83 -2.45 4.91
CA GLY A 183 13.28 -2.44 5.09
C GLY A 183 13.88 -1.03 4.95
N GLY A 184 13.47 -0.29 3.93
CA GLY A 184 13.88 1.10 3.68
C GLY A 184 13.45 2.04 4.80
N ALA A 185 12.23 1.89 5.32
CA ALA A 185 11.72 2.65 6.46
C ALA A 185 12.54 2.41 7.73
N LEU A 186 12.81 1.14 8.06
CA LEU A 186 13.65 0.79 9.21
C LEU A 186 15.08 1.33 9.08
N ALA A 187 15.67 1.31 7.87
CA ALA A 187 16.99 1.87 7.61
C ALA A 187 16.99 3.42 7.68
N SER A 188 15.93 4.05 7.17
CA SER A 188 15.71 5.51 7.21
C SER A 188 15.57 6.01 8.65
N ASN A 189 14.88 5.25 9.50
CA ASN A 189 14.68 5.57 10.92
C ASN A 189 15.99 5.64 11.73
N ARG A 190 17.08 5.05 11.25
CA ARG A 190 18.41 5.13 11.90
C ARG A 190 19.10 6.50 11.73
N VAL A 191 18.56 7.41 10.93
CA VAL A 191 19.17 8.74 10.70
C VAL A 191 18.61 9.77 11.68
N SER A 192 19.35 10.16 12.71
CA SER A 192 18.79 10.96 13.82
C SER A 192 18.40 12.41 13.49
N ASN A 193 19.02 13.06 12.50
CA ASN A 193 18.84 14.50 12.25
C ASN A 193 18.28 14.82 10.85
N LEU A 194 16.96 14.99 10.75
CA LEU A 194 16.31 15.41 9.49
C LEU A 194 16.36 16.93 9.24
N LEU A 195 16.74 17.76 10.21
CA LEU A 195 16.86 19.22 10.02
C LEU A 195 18.10 19.60 9.21
N SER A 196 19.10 18.74 9.14
CA SER A 196 20.21 18.89 8.20
C SER A 196 19.80 18.41 6.79
N PRO A 197 20.13 19.14 5.70
CA PRO A 197 19.86 18.68 4.33
C PRO A 197 20.51 17.32 4.03
N ARG A 198 21.72 17.10 4.53
CA ARG A 198 22.45 15.82 4.37
C ARG A 198 21.73 14.66 5.07
N GLY A 199 21.29 14.87 6.32
CA GLY A 199 20.58 13.83 7.07
C GLY A 199 19.21 13.51 6.47
N PHE A 200 18.46 14.52 6.03
CA PHE A 200 17.22 14.29 5.28
C PHE A 200 17.47 13.52 3.98
N GLY A 201 18.47 13.92 3.19
CA GLY A 201 18.84 13.22 1.95
C GLY A 201 19.21 11.75 2.21
N GLN A 202 20.00 11.46 3.26
CA GLN A 202 20.33 10.09 3.63
C GLN A 202 19.10 9.26 4.05
N ALA A 203 18.21 9.85 4.83
CA ALA A 203 16.97 9.18 5.25
C ALA A 203 16.08 8.86 4.04
N LEU A 204 15.97 9.80 3.09
CA LEU A 204 15.19 9.62 1.87
C LEU A 204 15.81 8.56 0.96
N ILE A 205 17.13 8.61 0.72
CA ILE A 205 17.83 7.62 -0.13
C ILE A 205 17.64 6.21 0.42
N ARG A 206 17.78 5.99 1.74
CA ARG A 206 17.58 4.67 2.34
C ARG A 206 16.17 4.13 2.15
N LEU A 207 15.17 5.01 2.17
CA LEU A 207 13.79 4.65 1.91
C LEU A 207 13.57 4.30 0.42
N VAL A 208 14.07 5.14 -0.48
CA VAL A 208 13.95 4.97 -1.94
C VAL A 208 14.75 3.76 -2.45
N VAL A 209 15.87 3.40 -1.83
CA VAL A 209 16.57 2.14 -2.15
C VAL A 209 15.66 0.92 -1.90
N GLY A 210 14.81 0.99 -0.88
CA GLY A 210 13.78 -0.04 -0.64
C GLY A 210 12.73 -0.13 -1.75
N GLU A 211 12.43 0.98 -2.43
CA GLU A 211 11.48 1.04 -3.55
C GLU A 211 11.97 0.32 -4.81
N VAL A 212 13.29 0.10 -4.97
CA VAL A 212 13.85 -0.61 -6.13
C VAL A 212 13.24 -2.01 -6.27
N ALA A 213 13.05 -2.73 -5.17
CA ALA A 213 12.40 -4.05 -5.18
C ALA A 213 10.96 -3.95 -5.72
N VAL A 214 10.23 -2.90 -5.34
CA VAL A 214 8.85 -2.66 -5.74
C VAL A 214 8.76 -2.35 -7.22
N VAL A 215 9.66 -1.53 -7.75
CA VAL A 215 9.74 -1.21 -9.17
C VAL A 215 10.06 -2.46 -9.99
N VAL A 216 10.97 -3.31 -9.52
CA VAL A 216 11.27 -4.59 -10.20
C VAL A 216 10.05 -5.52 -10.18
N GLY A 217 9.36 -5.65 -9.05
CA GLY A 217 8.12 -6.43 -8.95
C GLY A 217 7.01 -5.89 -9.86
N LEU A 218 6.88 -4.55 -9.95
CA LEU A 218 5.93 -3.87 -10.82
C LEU A 218 6.21 -4.17 -12.29
N LEU A 219 7.46 -4.03 -12.72
CA LEU A 219 7.89 -4.31 -14.09
C LEU A 219 7.62 -5.78 -14.44
N TYR A 220 7.96 -6.70 -13.54
CA TYR A 220 7.67 -8.12 -13.74
C TYR A 220 6.18 -8.37 -13.92
N ALA A 221 5.33 -7.83 -13.03
CA ALA A 221 3.89 -8.00 -13.12
C ALA A 221 3.28 -7.37 -14.37
N PHE A 222 3.75 -6.18 -14.75
CA PHE A 222 3.34 -5.50 -15.97
C PHE A 222 3.64 -6.35 -17.22
N LEU A 223 4.83 -6.95 -17.29
CA LEU A 223 5.21 -7.84 -18.39
C LEU A 223 4.31 -9.07 -18.46
N GLN A 224 4.00 -9.71 -17.34
CA GLN A 224 3.11 -10.89 -17.33
C GLN A 224 1.69 -10.53 -17.77
N ILE A 225 1.13 -9.40 -17.29
CA ILE A 225 -0.21 -8.96 -17.70
C ILE A 225 -0.24 -8.59 -19.19
N SER A 226 0.79 -7.90 -19.68
CA SER A 226 0.89 -7.50 -21.09
C SER A 226 0.98 -8.70 -22.02
N ALA A 227 1.67 -9.78 -21.60
CA ALA A 227 1.75 -11.03 -22.33
C ALA A 227 0.42 -11.80 -22.39
N MET A 228 -0.55 -11.46 -21.54
CA MET A 228 -1.89 -12.04 -21.58
C MET A 228 -2.80 -11.33 -22.60
N SER A 229 -2.54 -10.06 -22.86
CA SER A 229 -3.32 -9.22 -23.78
C SER A 229 -2.86 -9.28 -25.25
N GLY A 230 -1.70 -9.88 -25.54
CA GLY A 230 -1.12 -10.02 -26.87
C GLY A 230 -1.26 -11.44 -27.41
#